data_AF-A0A5N6N987-F1
#
_entry.id   AF-A0A5N6N987-F1
#
_cell.length_a   1.000
_cell.length_b   1.000
_cell.length_c   1.000
_cell.angle_alpha   90.00
_cell.angle_beta   90.00
_cell.angle_gamma   90.00
#
_symmetry.space_group_name_H-M   'P 1'
#
loop_
_entity.id
_entity.type
_entity.pdbx_description
1 polymer ?
#
loop_
_entity_poly.entity_id
_entity_poly.type
_entity_poly.pdbx_seq_one_letter_code
_entity_poly.pdbx_strand_id
1 'polypeptide(L)'
;MSTVAQLAVVTTGCTNFRQTSKCLGFCFRIDGHALTSVFTTTAINRTATLRNRAKGPLLVTCSAAKPSSSSDVSSSARIRSEVLTPFRSVRMFFYIAFIAQASLGGLIAITQLIGALANPSRVDSVADIAKGLGIDIGAAALFAFLYYRENKIKNAQMAKLSREENLSNLKLRVDEKKIISVSDFRGLARLVILAGPSSFIKEAFELSEAFTEQLVERGVLVVPFCTDGNGPDFEFDETEEMKQFTNKRRRLWQLVPVLTPEWSQWLDEQKKLASVSPESPVYLSLRMDGRVRGSGVGYPPWNAFVAQLPPVKGMWSGLLDGMDGRVL
;
A
#
# COMPACT_ATOMS: atom_id res chain seq x y z
N MET A 1 24.07 -23.74 4.83
CA MET A 1 24.62 -23.66 6.20
C MET A 1 24.21 -22.32 6.76
N SER A 2 23.31 -22.33 7.76
CA SER A 2 22.71 -21.13 8.36
C SER A 2 23.71 -20.39 9.24
N THR A 3 23.88 -19.08 9.02
CA THR A 3 24.58 -18.19 9.95
C THR A 3 23.60 -17.75 11.04
N VAL A 4 23.79 -18.30 12.24
CA VAL A 4 23.06 -17.93 13.45
C VAL A 4 23.72 -16.69 14.05
N ALA A 5 23.04 -15.55 14.08
CA ALA A 5 23.48 -14.38 14.82
C ALA A 5 23.09 -14.54 16.30
N GLN A 6 24.06 -14.77 17.17
CA GLN A 6 23.87 -14.73 18.63
C GLN A 6 23.99 -13.28 19.13
N LEU A 7 22.92 -12.79 19.75
CA LEU A 7 22.90 -11.50 20.43
C LEU A 7 23.35 -11.71 21.89
N ALA A 8 24.53 -11.21 22.26
CA ALA A 8 25.00 -11.22 23.65
C ALA A 8 24.91 -9.80 24.22
N VAL A 9 24.08 -9.61 25.25
CA VAL A 9 23.99 -8.37 26.02
C VAL A 9 24.96 -8.46 27.19
N VAL A 10 26.06 -7.72 27.15
CA VAL A 10 27.00 -7.61 28.28
C VAL A 10 26.72 -6.31 29.03
N THR A 11 26.19 -6.43 30.24
CA THR A 11 26.05 -5.30 31.17
C THR A 11 27.32 -5.18 32.00
N THR A 12 28.23 -4.28 31.64
CA THR A 12 29.35 -3.90 32.51
C THR A 12 28.91 -2.79 33.45
N GLY A 13 28.73 -3.10 34.73
CA GLY A 13 28.49 -2.11 35.77
C GLY A 13 29.81 -1.48 36.22
N CYS A 14 29.99 -0.17 36.03
CA CYS A 14 31.02 0.59 36.71
C CYS A 14 30.41 1.34 37.89
N THR A 15 30.90 1.02 39.08
CA THR A 15 30.55 1.66 40.36
C THR A 15 31.17 3.05 40.44
N ASN A 16 30.39 4.01 40.95
CA ASN A 16 30.73 5.41 41.28
C ASN A 16 30.51 6.47 40.20
N PHE A 17 29.24 6.75 39.86
CA PHE A 17 28.74 8.13 39.76
C PHE A 17 27.21 8.16 39.84
N ARG A 18 26.66 9.15 40.56
CA ARG A 18 25.21 9.32 40.80
C ARG A 18 24.50 9.81 39.52
N GLN A 19 23.39 9.13 39.22
CA GLN A 19 22.17 9.58 38.53
C GLN A 19 22.10 9.57 36.98
N THR A 20 21.42 8.50 36.51
CA THR A 20 20.50 8.36 35.35
C THR A 20 20.94 8.83 33.96
N SER A 21 21.69 8.00 33.27
CA SER A 21 21.64 7.92 31.80
C SER A 21 21.80 6.46 31.36
N LYS A 22 20.84 5.95 30.57
CA LYS A 22 20.92 4.61 29.97
C LYS A 22 21.72 4.71 28.68
N CYS A 23 22.84 3.99 28.59
CA CYS A 23 23.66 3.92 27.39
C CYS A 23 23.45 2.54 26.73
N LEU A 24 23.10 2.53 25.45
CA LEU A 24 23.05 1.32 24.62
C LEU A 24 24.29 1.33 23.71
N GLY A 25 25.21 0.42 23.94
CA GLY A 25 26.39 0.22 23.09
C GLY A 25 26.22 -1.03 22.23
N PHE A 26 26.47 -0.91 20.93
CA PHE A 26 26.63 -2.06 20.04
C PHE A 26 28.10 -2.24 19.71
N CYS A 27 28.61 -3.46 19.83
CA CYS A 27 29.95 -3.83 19.41
C CYS A 27 29.84 -4.89 18.30
N PHE A 28 30.45 -4.63 17.15
CA PHE A 28 30.63 -5.63 16.10
C PHE A 28 32.07 -6.11 16.12
N ARG A 29 32.25 -7.44 16.13
CA ARG A 29 33.55 -8.09 16.05
C ARG A 29 33.68 -8.73 14.67
N ILE A 30 34.58 -8.20 13.85
CA ILE A 30 35.01 -8.84 12.60
C ILE A 30 36.51 -9.11 12.75
N ASP A 31 36.90 -10.35 12.51
CA ASP A 31 38.25 -10.94 12.51
C ASP A 31 39.41 -10.05 13.00
N GLY A 32 39.85 -10.34 14.24
CA GLY A 32 41.25 -10.21 14.63
C GLY A 32 41.80 -8.83 15.02
N HIS A 33 41.11 -7.73 14.78
CA HIS A 33 41.61 -6.39 15.15
C HIS A 33 40.67 -5.62 16.10
N ALA A 34 41.22 -5.15 17.22
CA ALA A 34 40.50 -4.35 18.21
C ALA A 34 40.30 -2.91 17.70
N LEU A 35 39.05 -2.54 17.38
CA LEU A 35 38.69 -1.16 17.09
C LEU A 35 38.23 -0.45 18.37
N THR A 36 38.77 0.76 18.56
CA THR A 36 38.50 1.65 19.68
C THR A 36 37.03 2.09 19.69
N SER A 37 36.40 2.02 20.87
CA SER A 37 35.03 2.45 21.11
C SER A 37 34.84 3.95 20.80
N VAL A 38 33.91 4.28 19.92
CA VAL A 38 33.43 5.66 19.74
C VAL A 38 32.20 5.87 20.61
N PHE A 39 32.34 6.66 21.67
CA PHE A 39 31.21 7.11 22.49
C PHE A 39 30.70 8.45 21.94
N THR A 40 29.43 8.51 21.55
CA THR A 40 28.72 9.78 21.31
C THR A 40 27.79 10.03 22.48
N THR A 41 28.03 11.12 23.22
CA THR A 41 27.11 11.62 24.24
C THR A 41 26.51 12.94 23.75
N THR A 42 25.20 12.98 23.61
CA THR A 42 24.46 14.23 23.38
C THR A 42 24.01 14.75 24.74
N ALA A 43 24.77 15.71 25.28
CA ALA A 43 24.34 16.53 26.41
C ALA A 43 24.33 18.00 25.98
N ILE A 44 23.21 18.65 26.25
CA ILE A 44 22.93 20.05 25.93
C ILE A 44 23.98 20.95 26.61
N ASN A 45 24.60 21.83 25.82
CA ASN A 45 25.49 22.91 26.23
C ASN A 45 26.82 22.52 26.89
N ARG A 46 27.76 21.97 26.11
CA ARG A 46 29.21 22.33 26.11
C ARG A 46 30.00 21.40 25.18
N THR A 47 30.62 21.94 24.14
CA THR A 47 31.58 21.22 23.31
C THR A 47 32.95 21.20 24.00
N ALA A 48 33.39 20.02 24.46
CA ALA A 48 34.75 19.79 24.91
C ALA A 48 35.44 18.82 23.93
N THR A 49 36.37 19.33 23.12
CA THR A 49 37.21 18.53 22.24
C THR A 49 38.49 18.11 22.96
N LEU A 50 38.59 16.84 23.36
CA LEU A 50 39.86 16.22 23.74
C LEU A 50 40.57 15.72 22.47
N ARG A 51 41.67 16.40 22.11
CA ARG A 51 42.45 16.14 20.90
C ARG A 51 43.60 15.19 21.25
N ASN A 52 43.52 13.93 20.80
CA ASN A 52 44.65 13.01 20.80
C ASN A 52 45.18 12.77 19.38
N ARG A 53 46.50 12.57 19.33
CA ARG A 53 47.41 12.76 18.21
C ARG A 53 47.28 11.72 17.09
N ALA A 54 47.30 12.21 15.85
CA ALA A 54 47.70 11.57 14.60
C ALA A 54 46.99 10.28 14.12
N LYS A 55 46.10 10.42 13.13
CA LYS A 55 46.08 9.75 11.80
C LYS A 55 44.86 10.27 11.03
N GLY A 56 45.01 10.48 9.71
CA GLY A 56 44.08 11.26 8.87
C GLY A 56 42.63 10.75 8.85
N PRO A 57 41.63 11.61 8.55
CA PRO A 57 40.23 11.22 8.59
C PRO A 57 39.89 10.28 7.44
N LEU A 58 39.53 9.05 7.76
CA LEU A 58 38.92 8.11 6.82
C LEU A 58 37.45 8.55 6.66
N LEU A 59 37.17 9.21 5.54
CA LEU A 59 35.84 9.73 5.22
C LEU A 59 34.93 8.54 4.87
N VAL A 60 34.13 8.08 5.84
CA VAL A 60 33.08 7.09 5.60
C VAL A 60 31.86 7.82 5.05
N THR A 61 31.77 7.91 3.74
CA THR A 61 30.55 8.35 3.04
C THR A 61 29.53 7.22 3.09
N CYS A 62 28.64 7.26 4.08
CA CYS A 62 27.43 6.44 4.07
C CYS A 62 26.45 7.01 3.05
N SER A 63 26.51 6.47 1.83
CA SER A 63 25.45 6.68 0.84
C SER A 63 24.24 5.85 1.24
N ALA A 64 23.16 6.50 1.66
CA ALA A 64 21.87 5.86 1.79
C ALA A 64 21.40 5.50 0.37
N ALA A 65 21.65 4.26 -0.04
CA ALA A 65 21.03 3.73 -1.24
C ALA A 65 19.51 3.86 -1.06
N LYS A 66 18.86 4.66 -1.93
CA LYS A 66 17.40 4.63 -2.08
C LYS A 66 16.99 3.16 -2.22
N PRO A 67 15.99 2.67 -1.47
CA PRO A 67 15.54 1.30 -1.62
C PRO A 67 15.20 1.09 -3.10
N SER A 68 15.88 0.12 -3.70
CA SER A 68 15.61 -0.36 -5.04
C SER A 68 14.13 -0.69 -5.17
N SER A 69 13.56 -0.35 -6.32
CA SER A 69 12.15 -0.47 -6.71
C SER A 69 11.57 -1.90 -6.77
N SER A 70 12.06 -2.84 -5.96
CA SER A 70 11.27 -4.02 -5.61
C SER A 70 10.21 -3.56 -4.63
N SER A 71 9.01 -3.30 -5.13
CA SER A 71 7.82 -3.01 -4.33
C SER A 71 7.59 -4.15 -3.33
N ASP A 72 8.14 -4.03 -2.13
CA ASP A 72 7.79 -4.90 -1.02
C ASP A 72 6.32 -4.65 -0.73
N VAL A 73 5.49 -5.55 -1.24
CA VAL A 73 4.05 -5.45 -1.04
C VAL A 73 3.81 -5.55 0.46
N SER A 74 3.12 -4.54 1.01
CA SER A 74 2.78 -4.48 2.42
C SER A 74 2.21 -5.82 2.91
N SER A 75 2.65 -6.26 4.09
CA SER A 75 2.20 -7.51 4.72
C SER A 75 0.68 -7.57 4.89
N SER A 76 0.04 -6.42 5.13
CA SER A 76 -1.42 -6.27 5.20
C SER A 76 -2.12 -6.60 3.88
N ALA A 77 -1.57 -6.13 2.74
CA ALA A 77 -2.11 -6.40 1.42
C ALA A 77 -2.01 -7.90 1.08
N ARG A 78 -0.93 -8.56 1.48
CA ARG A 78 -0.78 -10.01 1.34
C ARG A 78 -1.85 -10.77 2.13
N ILE A 79 -2.05 -10.43 3.41
CA ILE A 79 -3.05 -11.09 4.27
C ILE A 79 -4.46 -10.91 3.68
N ARG A 80 -4.83 -9.69 3.24
CA ARG A 80 -6.12 -9.47 2.57
C ARG A 80 -6.25 -10.27 1.27
N SER A 81 -5.17 -10.39 0.50
CA SER A 81 -5.20 -11.17 -0.74
C SER A 81 -5.44 -12.66 -0.49
N GLU A 82 -4.93 -13.20 0.62
CA GLU A 82 -5.10 -14.60 1.02
C GLU A 82 -6.54 -14.86 1.49
N VAL A 83 -7.14 -13.93 2.22
CA VAL A 83 -8.55 -13.99 2.63
C VAL A 83 -9.48 -14.00 1.42
N LEU A 84 -9.21 -13.19 0.39
CA LEU A 84 -10.04 -13.11 -0.81
C LEU A 84 -9.93 -14.35 -1.71
N THR A 85 -8.76 -14.97 -1.75
CA THR A 85 -8.50 -16.16 -2.56
C THR A 85 -7.81 -17.24 -1.72
N PRO A 86 -8.59 -17.99 -0.94
CA PRO A 86 -8.04 -18.96 -0.01
C PRO A 86 -7.23 -20.02 -0.76
N PHE A 87 -6.13 -20.44 -0.13
CA PHE A 87 -5.22 -21.47 -0.64
C PHE A 87 -4.60 -21.19 -2.03
N ARG A 88 -4.60 -19.94 -2.52
CA ARG A 88 -3.94 -19.57 -3.79
C ARG A 88 -2.49 -20.06 -3.85
N SER A 89 -1.73 -19.90 -2.77
CA SER A 89 -0.33 -20.35 -2.68
C SER A 89 -0.19 -21.86 -2.86
N VAL A 90 -1.08 -22.64 -2.25
CA VAL A 90 -1.12 -24.10 -2.36
C VAL A 90 -1.42 -24.53 -3.80
N ARG A 91 -2.42 -23.90 -4.43
CA ARG A 91 -2.77 -24.16 -5.83
C ARG A 91 -1.62 -23.87 -6.79
N MET A 92 -0.95 -22.73 -6.60
CA MET A 92 0.21 -22.34 -7.41
C MET A 92 1.39 -23.30 -7.24
N PHE A 93 1.60 -23.81 -6.02
CA PHE A 93 2.60 -24.85 -5.76
C PHE A 93 2.30 -26.13 -6.56
N PHE A 94 1.06 -26.61 -6.54
CA PHE A 94 0.68 -27.80 -7.32
C PHE A 94 0.83 -27.59 -8.82
N TYR A 95 0.50 -26.42 -9.36
CA TYR A 95 0.71 -26.14 -10.78
C TYR A 95 2.19 -26.24 -11.17
N ILE A 96 3.09 -25.60 -10.40
CA ILE A 96 4.53 -25.67 -10.67
C ILE A 96 5.04 -27.11 -10.50
N ALA A 97 4.61 -27.81 -9.44
CA ALA A 97 5.02 -29.18 -9.17
C ALA A 97 4.59 -30.14 -10.31
N PHE A 98 3.36 -30.00 -10.82
CA PHE A 98 2.88 -30.82 -11.93
C PHE A 98 3.54 -30.45 -13.27
N ILE A 99 3.83 -29.17 -13.52
CA ILE A 99 4.65 -28.78 -14.68
C ILE A 99 6.03 -29.43 -14.57
N ALA A 100 6.67 -29.38 -13.40
CA ALA A 100 7.98 -29.98 -13.19
C ALA A 100 7.95 -31.50 -13.37
N GLN A 101 6.94 -32.18 -12.81
CA GLN A 101 6.77 -33.62 -12.96
C GLN A 101 6.52 -34.02 -14.41
N ALA A 102 5.61 -33.36 -15.11
CA ALA A 102 5.31 -33.64 -16.51
C ALA A 102 6.50 -33.31 -17.42
N SER A 103 7.26 -32.25 -17.12
CA SER A 103 8.49 -31.92 -17.87
C SER A 103 9.56 -33.00 -17.68
N LEU A 104 9.72 -33.51 -16.45
CA LEU A 104 10.66 -34.58 -16.15
C LEU A 104 10.25 -35.90 -16.81
N GLY A 105 8.97 -36.27 -16.75
CA GLY A 105 8.39 -37.42 -17.45
C GLY A 105 8.59 -37.31 -18.97
N GLY A 106 8.30 -36.14 -19.52
CA GLY A 106 8.48 -35.85 -20.94
C GLY A 106 9.94 -35.97 -21.38
N LEU A 107 10.90 -35.49 -20.58
CA LEU A 107 12.33 -35.65 -20.89
C LEU A 107 12.74 -37.12 -20.93
N ILE A 108 12.28 -37.91 -19.95
CA ILE A 108 12.53 -39.35 -19.91
C ILE A 108 11.90 -40.03 -21.13
N ALA A 109 10.64 -39.73 -21.45
CA ALA A 109 9.94 -40.29 -22.60
C ALA A 109 10.62 -39.91 -23.93
N ILE A 110 11.10 -38.67 -24.09
CA ILE A 110 11.85 -38.23 -25.28
C ILE A 110 13.13 -39.04 -25.44
N THR A 111 13.91 -39.22 -24.37
CA THR A 111 15.17 -39.97 -24.44
C THR A 111 14.93 -41.45 -24.76
N GLN A 112 13.88 -42.06 -24.19
CA GLN A 112 13.47 -43.43 -24.51
C GLN A 112 12.95 -43.55 -25.95
N LEU A 113 12.21 -42.57 -26.46
CA LEU A 113 11.68 -42.57 -27.81
C LEU A 113 12.81 -42.51 -28.85
N ILE A 114 13.81 -41.64 -28.63
CA ILE A 114 15.02 -41.58 -29.47
C ILE A 114 15.73 -42.95 -29.48
N GLY A 115 15.89 -43.57 -28.31
CA GLY A 115 16.49 -44.89 -28.18
C GLY A 115 15.67 -46.00 -28.86
N ALA A 116 14.35 -45.93 -28.84
CA ALA A 116 13.47 -46.91 -29.50
C ALA A 116 13.48 -46.76 -31.02
N LEU A 117 13.48 -45.53 -31.54
CA LEU A 117 13.55 -45.24 -32.97
C LEU A 117 14.89 -45.67 -33.60
N ALA A 118 15.98 -45.62 -32.83
CA ALA A 118 17.30 -46.07 -33.28
C ALA A 118 17.44 -47.61 -33.32
N ASN A 119 16.49 -48.37 -32.73
CA ASN A 119 16.58 -49.83 -32.58
C ASN A 119 15.39 -50.54 -33.26
N PRO A 120 15.60 -51.29 -34.37
CA PRO A 120 14.53 -51.96 -35.12
C PRO A 120 13.77 -53.03 -34.33
N SER A 121 14.33 -53.53 -33.24
CA SER A 121 13.73 -54.54 -32.37
C SER A 121 12.72 -53.98 -31.35
N ARG A 122 12.57 -52.65 -31.27
CA ARG A 122 11.71 -51.96 -30.29
C ARG A 122 10.53 -51.22 -30.91
N VAL A 123 10.16 -51.54 -32.15
CA VAL A 123 9.11 -50.80 -32.89
C VAL A 123 7.75 -50.86 -32.19
N ASP A 124 7.41 -51.98 -31.55
CA ASP A 124 6.12 -52.15 -30.86
C ASP A 124 5.94 -51.24 -29.64
N SER A 125 7.04 -50.79 -29.00
CA SER A 125 6.98 -49.92 -27.81
C SER A 125 6.96 -48.42 -28.15
N VAL A 126 7.23 -48.03 -29.40
CA VAL A 126 7.27 -46.63 -29.86
C VAL A 126 5.91 -45.96 -29.66
N ALA A 127 4.82 -46.65 -30.00
CA ALA A 127 3.48 -46.10 -29.89
C ALA A 127 3.07 -45.80 -28.43
N ASP A 128 3.47 -46.64 -27.49
CA ASP A 128 3.13 -46.47 -26.08
C ASP A 128 3.98 -45.38 -25.41
N ILE A 129 5.28 -45.30 -25.75
CA ILE A 129 6.14 -44.18 -25.32
C ILE A 129 5.61 -42.85 -25.87
N ALA A 130 5.18 -42.81 -27.13
CA ALA A 130 4.62 -41.61 -27.76
C ALA A 130 3.32 -41.15 -27.10
N LYS A 131 2.42 -42.08 -26.71
CA LYS A 131 1.22 -41.74 -25.92
C LYS A 131 1.58 -41.12 -24.57
N GLY A 132 2.53 -41.71 -23.84
CA GLY A 132 3.02 -41.18 -22.57
C GLY A 132 3.59 -39.76 -22.71
N LEU A 133 4.43 -39.54 -23.72
CA LEU A 133 4.97 -38.21 -24.06
C LEU A 133 3.85 -37.20 -24.38
N GLY A 134 2.82 -37.61 -25.12
CA GLY A 134 1.66 -36.79 -25.41
C GLY A 134 0.91 -36.35 -24.15
N ILE A 135 0.75 -37.26 -23.17
CA ILE A 135 0.12 -36.97 -21.88
C ILE A 135 0.96 -35.95 -21.09
N ASP A 136 2.28 -36.15 -21.01
CA ASP A 136 3.19 -35.25 -20.29
C ASP A 136 3.19 -33.84 -20.91
N ILE A 137 3.25 -33.73 -22.24
CA ILE A 137 3.16 -32.44 -22.93
C ILE A 137 1.80 -31.78 -22.67
N GLY A 138 0.71 -32.53 -22.76
CA GLY A 138 -0.64 -32.02 -22.49
C GLY A 138 -0.80 -31.53 -21.06
N ALA A 139 -0.31 -32.30 -20.08
CA ALA A 139 -0.33 -31.93 -18.67
C ALA A 139 0.50 -30.67 -18.40
N ALA A 140 1.74 -30.62 -18.90
CA ALA A 140 2.61 -29.45 -18.76
C ALA A 140 1.96 -28.20 -19.36
N ALA A 141 1.38 -28.29 -20.56
CA ALA A 141 0.71 -27.17 -21.21
C ALA A 141 -0.52 -26.68 -20.42
N LEU A 142 -1.37 -27.61 -19.94
CA LEU A 142 -2.56 -27.27 -19.14
C LEU A 142 -2.17 -26.56 -17.83
N PHE A 143 -1.23 -27.12 -17.08
CA PHE A 143 -0.83 -26.52 -15.81
C PHE A 143 -0.06 -25.21 -15.99
N ALA A 144 0.74 -25.08 -17.06
CA ALA A 144 1.39 -23.81 -17.41
C ALA A 144 0.35 -22.73 -17.74
N PHE A 145 -0.71 -23.07 -18.47
CA PHE A 145 -1.81 -22.14 -18.76
C PHE A 145 -2.55 -21.71 -17.48
N LEU A 146 -2.88 -22.65 -16.60
CA LEU A 146 -3.54 -22.36 -15.31
C LEU A 146 -2.66 -21.48 -14.42
N TYR A 147 -1.35 -21.76 -14.36
CA TYR A 147 -0.37 -20.97 -13.63
C TYR A 147 -0.29 -19.54 -14.17
N TYR A 148 -0.19 -19.38 -15.49
CA TYR A 148 -0.16 -18.06 -16.14
C TYR A 148 -1.41 -17.23 -15.81
N ARG A 149 -2.59 -17.85 -15.94
CA ARG A 149 -3.87 -17.18 -15.64
C ARG A 149 -3.97 -16.77 -14.18
N GLU A 150 -3.62 -17.65 -13.24
CA GLU A 150 -3.65 -17.34 -11.81
C GLU A 150 -2.64 -16.24 -11.46
N ASN A 151 -1.45 -16.24 -12.08
CA ASN A 151 -0.44 -15.20 -11.86
C ASN A 151 -0.91 -13.83 -12.37
N LYS A 152 -1.63 -13.77 -13.51
CA LYS A 152 -2.24 -12.54 -14.02
C LYS A 152 -3.28 -11.98 -13.04
N ILE A 153 -4.16 -12.84 -12.51
CA ILE A 153 -5.19 -12.45 -11.53
C ILE A 153 -4.53 -11.98 -10.23
N LYS A 154 -3.54 -12.72 -9.73
CA LYS A 154 -2.77 -12.35 -8.53
C LYS A 154 -2.15 -10.97 -8.70
N ASN A 155 -1.44 -10.73 -9.80
CA ASN A 155 -0.77 -9.44 -10.02
C ASN A 155 -1.76 -8.28 -10.10
N ALA A 156 -2.89 -8.47 -10.78
CA ALA A 156 -3.95 -7.45 -10.85
C ALA A 156 -4.57 -7.17 -9.46
N GLN A 157 -4.82 -8.21 -8.67
CA GLN A 157 -5.36 -8.09 -7.31
C GLN A 157 -4.38 -7.42 -6.35
N MET A 158 -3.09 -7.82 -6.40
CA MET A 158 -2.05 -7.21 -5.58
C MET A 158 -1.82 -5.74 -5.94
N ALA A 159 -1.87 -5.40 -7.24
CA ALA A 159 -1.78 -4.01 -7.68
C ALA A 159 -2.94 -3.17 -7.14
N LYS A 160 -4.18 -3.71 -7.14
CA LYS A 160 -5.34 -3.02 -6.56
C LYS A 160 -5.21 -2.83 -5.04
N LEU A 161 -4.85 -3.89 -4.31
CA LEU A 161 -4.71 -3.83 -2.86
C LEU A 161 -3.56 -2.91 -2.41
N SER A 162 -2.45 -2.89 -3.15
CA SER A 162 -1.34 -1.98 -2.90
C SER A 162 -1.77 -0.52 -3.03
N ARG A 163 -2.58 -0.18 -4.05
CA ARG A 163 -3.13 1.19 -4.21
C ARG A 163 -4.05 1.58 -3.07
N GLU A 164 -4.95 0.68 -2.66
CA GLU A 164 -5.86 0.91 -1.53
C GLU A 164 -5.09 1.04 -0.21
N GLU A 165 -4.01 0.30 -0.03
CA GLU A 165 -3.17 0.39 1.16
C GLU A 165 -2.38 1.70 1.19
N ASN A 166 -1.77 2.10 0.06
CA ASN A 166 -1.07 3.38 -0.07
C ASN A 166 -2.00 4.55 0.23
N LEU A 167 -3.22 4.53 -0.30
CA LEU A 167 -4.26 5.52 0.02
C LEU A 167 -4.56 5.55 1.51
N SER A 168 -4.66 4.38 2.14
CA SER A 168 -5.01 4.28 3.56
C SER A 168 -3.94 4.81 4.51
N ASN A 169 -2.68 4.82 4.07
CA ASN A 169 -1.55 5.38 4.82
C ASN A 169 -1.43 6.91 4.70
N LEU A 170 -2.16 7.54 3.76
CA LEU A 170 -2.13 8.99 3.60
C LEU A 170 -2.67 9.70 4.84
N LYS A 171 -2.04 10.83 5.18
CA LYS A 171 -2.35 11.58 6.40
C LYS A 171 -3.27 12.74 6.13
N LEU A 172 -4.25 12.88 7.01
CA LEU A 172 -5.27 13.92 7.04
C LEU A 172 -5.22 14.66 8.38
N ARG A 173 -5.55 15.94 8.35
CA ARG A 173 -5.74 16.79 9.51
C ARG A 173 -7.23 16.90 9.76
N VAL A 174 -7.64 16.46 10.94
CA VAL A 174 -9.04 16.60 11.39
C VAL A 174 -9.19 17.91 12.17
N ASP A 175 -8.19 18.23 12.97
CA ASP A 175 -8.13 19.44 13.78
C ASP A 175 -6.67 19.93 13.82
N GLU A 176 -6.43 21.16 14.22
CA GLU A 176 -5.10 21.81 14.22
C GLU A 176 -4.01 20.96 14.90
N LYS A 177 -4.41 20.17 15.91
CA LYS A 177 -3.51 19.35 16.73
C LYS A 177 -3.54 17.85 16.41
N LYS A 178 -4.47 17.38 15.57
CA LYS A 178 -4.70 15.94 15.37
C LYS A 178 -4.52 15.54 13.90
N ILE A 179 -3.43 14.80 13.66
CA ILE A 179 -3.13 14.15 12.38
C ILE A 179 -3.53 12.68 12.49
N ILE A 180 -4.32 12.23 11.53
CA ILE A 180 -4.90 10.88 11.48
C ILE A 180 -4.68 10.32 10.07
N SER A 181 -4.54 9.01 9.92
CA SER A 181 -4.48 8.39 8.60
C SER A 181 -5.88 8.24 7.97
N VAL A 182 -5.94 8.11 6.65
CA VAL A 182 -7.17 7.74 5.94
C VAL A 182 -7.74 6.42 6.49
N SER A 183 -6.88 5.49 6.90
CA SER A 183 -7.30 4.18 7.44
C SER A 183 -8.09 4.26 8.75
N ASP A 184 -7.89 5.29 9.56
CA ASP A 184 -8.57 5.44 10.85
C ASP A 184 -10.02 5.92 10.69
N PHE A 185 -10.38 6.42 9.50
CA PHE A 185 -11.77 6.75 9.16
C PHE A 185 -12.60 5.52 8.79
N ARG A 186 -11.97 4.35 8.67
CA ARG A 186 -12.68 3.09 8.42
C ARG A 186 -13.62 2.78 9.58
N GLY A 187 -14.88 2.48 9.30
CA GLY A 187 -15.89 2.30 10.35
C GLY A 187 -16.55 3.58 10.85
N LEU A 188 -16.02 4.75 10.48
CA LEU A 188 -16.45 6.05 11.01
C LEU A 188 -17.10 6.93 9.94
N ALA A 189 -16.48 7.03 8.77
CA ALA A 189 -16.93 7.92 7.71
C ALA A 189 -16.53 7.45 6.30
N ARG A 190 -17.34 7.84 5.31
CA ARG A 190 -17.08 7.70 3.88
C ARG A 190 -16.36 8.93 3.38
N LEU A 191 -15.11 8.78 2.93
CA LEU A 191 -14.35 9.90 2.42
C LEU A 191 -14.62 10.14 0.93
N VAL A 192 -14.83 11.39 0.55
CA VAL A 192 -14.89 11.87 -0.83
C VAL A 192 -13.73 12.83 -1.05
N ILE A 193 -12.73 12.40 -1.82
CA ILE A 193 -11.56 13.21 -2.13
C ILE A 193 -11.85 14.00 -3.41
N LEU A 194 -11.68 15.33 -3.33
CA LEU A 194 -11.77 16.26 -4.43
C LEU A 194 -10.37 16.72 -4.80
N ALA A 195 -9.92 16.46 -6.02
CA ALA A 195 -8.59 16.87 -6.47
C ALA A 195 -8.70 17.73 -7.73
N GLY A 196 -8.28 18.98 -7.64
CA GLY A 196 -8.28 19.89 -8.79
C GLY A 196 -7.93 21.34 -8.42
N PRO A 197 -8.18 22.28 -9.35
CA PRO A 197 -8.01 23.70 -9.10
C PRO A 197 -8.87 24.22 -7.95
N SER A 198 -8.47 25.33 -7.33
CA SER A 198 -9.24 25.91 -6.22
C SER A 198 -10.64 26.37 -6.64
N SER A 199 -10.80 26.82 -7.89
CA SER A 199 -12.11 27.17 -8.47
C SER A 199 -13.03 25.96 -8.57
N PHE A 200 -12.52 24.83 -9.06
CA PHE A 200 -13.25 23.57 -9.15
C PHE A 200 -13.71 23.08 -7.77
N ILE A 201 -12.84 23.18 -6.77
CA ILE A 201 -13.19 22.79 -5.41
C ILE A 201 -14.33 23.68 -4.88
N LYS A 202 -14.23 25.00 -5.00
CA LYS A 202 -15.30 25.92 -4.56
C LYS A 202 -16.65 25.58 -5.20
N GLU A 203 -16.70 25.40 -6.51
CA GLU A 203 -17.91 25.04 -7.22
C GLU A 203 -18.45 23.66 -6.81
N ALA A 204 -17.58 22.68 -6.57
CA ALA A 204 -17.99 21.38 -6.05
C ALA A 204 -18.66 21.48 -4.67
N PHE A 205 -18.20 22.40 -3.82
CA PHE A 205 -18.78 22.72 -2.52
C PHE A 205 -20.15 23.41 -2.68
N GLU A 206 -20.28 24.38 -3.58
CA GLU A 206 -21.56 25.04 -3.89
C GLU A 206 -22.62 24.03 -4.38
N LEU A 207 -22.25 23.12 -5.30
CA LEU A 207 -23.14 22.07 -5.80
C LEU A 207 -23.57 21.07 -4.72
N SER A 208 -22.79 20.92 -3.66
CA SER A 208 -23.09 20.01 -2.55
C SER A 208 -24.02 20.62 -1.50
N GLU A 209 -24.21 21.95 -1.50
CA GLU A 209 -24.88 22.67 -0.44
C GLU A 209 -26.28 22.10 -0.14
N ALA A 210 -27.07 21.88 -1.19
CA ALA A 210 -28.42 21.31 -1.13
C ALA A 210 -28.48 19.89 -0.51
N PHE A 211 -27.37 19.16 -0.50
CA PHE A 211 -27.27 17.78 -0.03
C PHE A 211 -26.50 17.63 1.28
N THR A 212 -25.90 18.71 1.81
CA THR A 212 -24.95 18.68 2.94
C THR A 212 -25.49 17.93 4.15
N GLU A 213 -26.71 18.22 4.58
CA GLU A 213 -27.31 17.59 5.77
C GLU A 213 -27.50 16.08 5.57
N GLN A 214 -27.99 15.69 4.40
CA GLN A 214 -28.23 14.28 4.05
C GLN A 214 -26.93 13.50 3.89
N LEU A 215 -25.87 14.15 3.37
CA LEU A 215 -24.53 13.59 3.25
C LEU A 215 -23.90 13.37 4.63
N VAL A 216 -24.02 14.32 5.55
CA VAL A 216 -23.51 14.21 6.93
C VAL A 216 -24.24 13.11 7.70
N GLU A 217 -25.55 12.96 7.53
CA GLU A 217 -26.33 11.86 8.14
C GLU A 217 -25.85 10.48 7.65
N ARG A 218 -25.37 10.41 6.41
CA ARG A 218 -24.75 9.24 5.78
C ARG A 218 -23.24 9.16 6.02
N GLY A 219 -22.70 10.00 6.91
CA GLY A 219 -21.29 9.99 7.31
C GLY A 219 -20.32 10.26 6.17
N VAL A 220 -20.71 11.05 5.17
CA VAL A 220 -19.82 11.46 4.08
C VAL A 220 -18.99 12.67 4.56
N LEU A 221 -17.67 12.56 4.43
CA LEU A 221 -16.71 13.64 4.68
C LEU A 221 -15.93 13.94 3.39
N VAL A 222 -15.65 15.21 3.14
CA VAL A 222 -14.97 15.66 1.93
C VAL A 222 -13.55 16.09 2.24
N VAL A 223 -12.61 15.61 1.42
CA VAL A 223 -11.18 15.94 1.49
C VAL A 223 -10.82 16.80 0.28
N PRO A 224 -10.80 18.14 0.39
CA PRO A 224 -10.29 19.01 -0.66
C PRO A 224 -8.76 18.90 -0.80
N PHE A 225 -8.29 18.65 -2.02
CA PHE A 225 -6.89 18.65 -2.40
C PHE A 225 -6.67 19.61 -3.59
N CYS A 226 -6.19 20.81 -3.31
CA CYS A 226 -5.89 21.80 -4.34
C CYS A 226 -4.61 21.43 -5.10
N THR A 227 -4.70 21.36 -6.43
CA THR A 227 -3.56 21.05 -7.30
C THR A 227 -2.72 22.30 -7.60
N ASP A 228 -3.33 23.49 -7.59
CA ASP A 228 -2.66 24.75 -7.98
C ASP A 228 -1.73 25.33 -6.90
N GLY A 229 -1.54 24.63 -5.77
CA GLY A 229 -0.78 25.11 -4.62
C GLY A 229 -1.42 26.28 -3.86
N ASN A 230 -2.50 26.86 -4.39
CA ASN A 230 -3.31 27.83 -3.68
C ASN A 230 -4.26 27.09 -2.74
N GLY A 231 -4.17 27.35 -1.44
CA GLY A 231 -5.16 26.84 -0.49
C GLY A 231 -6.55 27.33 -0.90
N PRO A 232 -7.61 26.55 -0.69
CA PRO A 232 -8.94 27.03 -0.98
C PRO A 232 -9.28 28.10 0.07
N ASP A 233 -9.10 29.38 -0.28
CA ASP A 233 -9.57 30.48 0.54
C ASP A 233 -11.09 30.57 0.33
N PHE A 234 -11.82 29.91 1.21
CA PHE A 234 -13.28 29.86 1.20
C PHE A 234 -13.84 31.16 1.80
N GLU A 235 -13.56 32.29 1.17
CA GLU A 235 -14.30 33.52 1.40
C GLU A 235 -15.67 33.38 0.71
N PHE A 236 -16.70 33.11 1.52
CA PHE A 236 -18.09 33.17 1.07
C PHE A 236 -18.67 34.51 1.50
N ASP A 237 -19.32 35.21 0.59
CA ASP A 237 -19.96 36.50 0.82
C ASP A 237 -21.36 36.30 1.43
N GLU A 238 -21.43 36.03 2.74
CA GLU A 238 -22.70 35.73 3.43
C GLU A 238 -22.77 36.36 4.82
N THR A 239 -23.96 36.68 5.31
CA THR A 239 -24.24 37.42 6.56
C THR A 239 -23.81 36.65 7.84
N GLU A 240 -23.43 37.37 8.91
CA GLU A 240 -22.78 36.84 10.14
C GLU A 240 -23.45 35.62 10.80
N GLU A 241 -24.77 35.48 10.74
CA GLU A 241 -25.50 34.34 11.33
C GLU A 241 -25.43 33.08 10.44
N MET A 242 -25.48 33.24 9.12
CA MET A 242 -25.21 32.16 8.17
C MET A 242 -23.75 31.73 8.26
N LYS A 243 -22.79 32.66 8.41
CA LYS A 243 -21.36 32.35 8.59
C LYS A 243 -21.10 31.39 9.74
N GLN A 244 -21.76 31.53 10.89
CA GLN A 244 -21.51 30.65 12.04
C GLN A 244 -22.05 29.23 11.81
N PHE A 245 -23.24 29.13 11.20
CA PHE A 245 -23.89 27.85 10.93
C PHE A 245 -23.21 27.10 9.76
N THR A 246 -22.77 27.82 8.72
CA THR A 246 -21.99 27.28 7.60
C THR A 246 -20.56 26.95 8.04
N ASN A 247 -19.88 27.76 8.85
CA ASN A 247 -18.55 27.42 9.38
C ASN A 247 -18.55 26.20 10.31
N LYS A 248 -19.57 26.07 11.17
CA LYS A 248 -19.72 24.89 12.03
C LYS A 248 -20.04 23.65 11.20
N ARG A 249 -20.88 23.75 10.16
CA ARG A 249 -21.05 22.67 9.17
C ARG A 249 -19.72 22.36 8.49
N ARG A 250 -19.09 23.32 7.81
CA ARG A 250 -17.79 23.22 7.10
C ARG A 250 -16.71 22.47 7.88
N ARG A 251 -16.50 22.83 9.16
CA ARG A 251 -15.53 22.15 10.04
C ARG A 251 -15.87 20.69 10.35
N LEU A 252 -17.14 20.30 10.29
CA LEU A 252 -17.59 18.94 10.60
C LEU A 252 -17.52 17.99 9.39
N TRP A 253 -17.50 18.51 8.16
CA TRP A 253 -17.47 17.69 6.94
C TRP A 253 -16.24 17.87 6.06
N GLN A 254 -15.39 18.86 6.30
CA GLN A 254 -14.14 19.07 5.55
C GLN A 254 -12.93 18.53 6.33
N LEU A 255 -12.03 17.84 5.61
CA LEU A 255 -10.76 17.34 6.14
C LEU A 255 -9.59 17.89 5.31
N VAL A 256 -8.54 18.36 5.97
CA VAL A 256 -7.41 19.01 5.29
C VAL A 256 -6.26 18.01 5.10
N PRO A 257 -5.75 17.81 3.88
CA PRO A 257 -4.57 16.97 3.67
C PRO A 257 -3.32 17.60 4.33
N VAL A 258 -2.52 16.78 5.02
CA VAL A 258 -1.34 17.26 5.76
C VAL A 258 -0.07 17.26 4.91
N LEU A 259 0.11 16.19 4.13
CA LEU A 259 1.32 15.92 3.36
C LEU A 259 1.01 16.04 1.87
N THR A 260 0.99 17.28 1.37
CA THR A 260 0.76 17.59 -0.04
C THR A 260 1.59 16.75 -1.03
N PRO A 261 2.89 16.44 -0.81
CA PRO A 261 3.66 15.66 -1.78
C PRO A 261 3.29 14.18 -1.85
N GLU A 262 2.88 13.57 -0.73
CA GLU A 262 2.42 12.17 -0.73
C GLU A 262 1.06 12.05 -1.43
N TRP A 263 0.18 13.02 -1.19
CA TRP A 263 -1.11 13.13 -1.86
C TRP A 263 -0.97 13.37 -3.36
N SER A 264 -0.08 14.28 -3.79
CA SER A 264 0.15 14.55 -5.21
C SER A 264 0.73 13.32 -5.93
N GLN A 265 1.76 12.69 -5.35
CA GLN A 265 2.36 11.50 -5.93
C GLN A 265 1.33 10.37 -6.08
N TRP A 266 0.54 10.12 -5.03
CA TRP A 266 -0.48 9.09 -5.08
C TRP A 266 -1.55 9.38 -6.14
N LEU A 267 -2.01 10.63 -6.24
CA LEU A 267 -2.98 11.06 -7.24
C LEU A 267 -2.44 10.94 -8.68
N ASP A 268 -1.20 11.36 -8.92
CA ASP A 268 -0.55 11.27 -10.22
C ASP A 268 -0.40 9.81 -10.67
N GLU A 269 -0.02 8.92 -9.74
CA GLU A 269 0.01 7.49 -9.99
C GLU A 269 -1.38 6.95 -10.37
N GLN A 270 -2.45 7.39 -9.69
CA GLN A 270 -3.81 6.98 -10.04
C GLN A 270 -4.26 7.53 -11.40
N LYS A 271 -4.03 8.81 -11.69
CA LYS A 271 -4.39 9.43 -12.97
C LYS A 271 -3.66 8.75 -14.14
N LYS A 272 -2.37 8.47 -13.99
CA LYS A 272 -1.56 7.73 -14.97
C LYS A 272 -2.11 6.34 -15.25
N LEU A 273 -2.52 5.62 -14.21
CA LEU A 273 -3.09 4.28 -14.34
C LEU A 273 -4.49 4.28 -14.97
N ALA A 274 -5.27 5.34 -14.76
CA ALA A 274 -6.60 5.54 -15.35
C ALA A 274 -6.56 6.20 -16.73
N SER A 275 -5.37 6.53 -17.25
CA SER A 275 -5.18 7.29 -18.50
C SER A 275 -5.93 8.63 -18.52
N VAL A 276 -5.99 9.30 -17.36
CA VAL A 276 -6.57 10.63 -17.18
C VAL A 276 -5.47 11.69 -17.27
N SER A 277 -5.77 12.86 -17.83
CA SER A 277 -4.81 13.97 -17.91
C SER A 277 -4.42 14.45 -16.50
N PRO A 278 -3.14 14.80 -16.24
CA PRO A 278 -2.66 15.27 -14.94
C PRO A 278 -3.44 16.50 -14.44
N GLU A 279 -3.80 17.40 -15.36
CA GLU A 279 -4.48 18.67 -15.07
C GLU A 279 -5.99 18.51 -14.89
N SER A 280 -6.56 17.36 -15.23
CA SER A 280 -8.01 17.18 -15.11
C SER A 280 -8.44 17.11 -13.64
N PRO A 281 -9.48 17.85 -13.24
CA PRO A 281 -10.07 17.71 -11.92
C PRO A 281 -10.74 16.34 -11.81
N VAL A 282 -10.55 15.69 -10.67
CA VAL A 282 -11.08 14.35 -10.41
C VAL A 282 -11.68 14.28 -9.02
N TYR A 283 -12.62 13.35 -8.86
CA TYR A 283 -13.12 12.96 -7.55
C TYR A 283 -12.93 11.46 -7.32
N LEU A 284 -12.82 11.10 -6.05
CA LEU A 284 -12.77 9.73 -5.58
C LEU A 284 -13.71 9.58 -4.40
N SER A 285 -14.55 8.55 -4.42
CA SER A 285 -15.43 8.19 -3.31
C SER A 285 -14.97 6.89 -2.68
N LEU A 286 -14.84 6.89 -1.36
CA LEU A 286 -14.51 5.72 -0.55
C LEU A 286 -15.74 5.20 0.17
N ARG A 287 -15.77 3.90 0.39
CA ARG A 287 -16.71 3.24 1.30
C ARG A 287 -16.28 3.41 2.74
N MET A 288 -17.14 3.04 3.68
CA MET A 288 -16.78 3.04 5.11
C MET A 288 -15.67 2.04 5.45
N ASP A 289 -15.46 0.99 4.66
CA ASP A 289 -14.31 0.08 4.81
C ASP A 289 -12.98 0.65 4.24
N GLY A 290 -13.02 1.88 3.69
CA GLY A 290 -11.89 2.58 3.10
C GLY A 290 -11.49 2.08 1.72
N ARG A 291 -12.29 1.22 1.08
CA ARG A 291 -12.08 0.82 -0.32
C ARG A 291 -12.65 1.87 -1.27
N VAL A 292 -12.09 1.93 -2.48
CA VAL A 292 -12.60 2.81 -3.53
C VAL A 292 -13.98 2.32 -3.99
N ARG A 293 -15.00 3.16 -3.82
CA ARG A 293 -16.37 2.94 -4.30
C ARG A 293 -16.48 3.31 -5.78
N GLY A 294 -16.00 4.50 -6.14
CA GLY A 294 -16.08 5.05 -7.49
C GLY A 294 -15.17 6.26 -7.64
N SER A 295 -14.73 6.51 -8.87
CA SER A 295 -13.85 7.62 -9.26
C SER A 295 -14.31 8.18 -10.60
N GLY A 296 -14.13 9.47 -10.82
CA GLY A 296 -14.47 10.10 -12.09
C GLY A 296 -13.76 11.43 -12.30
N VAL A 297 -13.81 11.91 -13.54
CA VAL A 297 -13.36 13.26 -13.93
C VAL A 297 -14.51 14.24 -13.68
N GLY A 298 -14.21 15.43 -13.17
CA GLY A 298 -15.20 16.46 -12.84
C GLY A 298 -15.81 16.30 -11.46
N TYR A 299 -17.06 16.75 -11.29
CA TYR A 299 -17.71 16.87 -9.99
C TYR A 299 -18.24 15.52 -9.46
N PRO A 300 -18.32 15.35 -8.13
CA PRO A 300 -18.97 14.17 -7.56
C PRO A 300 -20.47 14.20 -7.79
N PRO A 301 -21.11 13.05 -8.02
CA PRO A 301 -22.56 12.96 -8.13
C PRO A 301 -23.20 13.00 -6.73
N TRP A 302 -23.30 14.18 -6.13
CA TRP A 302 -23.81 14.38 -4.77
C TRP A 302 -25.19 13.76 -4.54
N ASN A 303 -26.10 13.92 -5.50
CA ASN A 303 -27.43 13.33 -5.46
C ASN A 303 -27.40 11.78 -5.41
N ALA A 304 -26.48 11.15 -6.16
CA ALA A 304 -26.34 9.69 -6.16
C ALA A 304 -25.82 9.17 -4.81
N PHE A 305 -24.96 9.91 -4.12
CA PHE A 305 -24.51 9.55 -2.78
C PHE A 305 -25.65 9.56 -1.77
N VAL A 306 -26.53 10.56 -1.83
CA VAL A 306 -27.71 10.64 -0.96
C VAL A 306 -28.68 9.50 -1.24
N ALA A 307 -28.89 9.16 -2.51
CA ALA A 307 -29.82 8.09 -2.90
C ALA A 307 -29.30 6.68 -2.57
N GLN A 308 -27.99 6.45 -2.68
CA GLN A 308 -27.41 5.10 -2.61
C GLN A 308 -26.78 4.75 -1.26
N LEU A 309 -26.32 5.74 -0.48
CA LEU A 309 -25.58 5.47 0.75
C LEU A 309 -26.53 5.33 1.95
N PRO A 310 -26.33 4.29 2.79
CA PRO A 310 -27.14 4.12 3.99
C PRO A 310 -26.74 5.13 5.08
N PRO A 311 -27.69 5.66 5.86
CA PRO A 311 -27.43 6.48 7.04
C PRO A 311 -26.53 5.77 8.06
N VAL A 312 -25.67 6.52 8.76
CA VAL A 312 -24.74 5.95 9.75
C VAL A 312 -25.41 5.71 11.12
N LYS A 313 -26.48 6.46 11.42
CA LYS A 313 -27.27 6.31 12.64
C LYS A 313 -28.42 5.33 12.42
N GLY A 314 -28.49 4.25 13.21
CA GLY A 314 -29.62 3.31 13.23
C GLY A 314 -29.22 1.82 13.26
N MET A 315 -30.19 0.93 13.00
CA MET A 315 -30.06 -0.54 13.03
C MET A 315 -28.99 -1.13 12.09
N TRP A 316 -28.41 -0.32 11.20
CA TRP A 316 -27.48 -0.75 10.15
C TRP A 316 -26.01 -0.41 10.43
N SER A 317 -25.72 0.23 11.57
CA SER A 317 -24.36 0.56 11.98
C SER A 317 -23.57 -0.71 12.33
N GLY A 318 -22.36 -0.86 11.76
CA GLY A 318 -21.39 -1.91 12.10
C GLY A 318 -21.53 -3.23 11.32
N LEU A 319 -22.74 -3.72 11.01
CA LEU A 319 -22.90 -5.00 10.29
C LEU A 319 -22.81 -4.85 8.76
N LEU A 320 -23.30 -3.74 8.19
CA LEU A 320 -23.36 -3.50 6.75
C LEU A 320 -22.36 -2.47 6.24
N ASP A 321 -21.36 -2.14 7.04
CA ASP A 321 -20.43 -1.05 6.76
C ASP A 321 -19.57 -1.29 5.49
N GLY A 322 -19.45 -2.55 5.06
CA GLY A 322 -18.85 -2.93 3.76
C GLY A 322 -19.83 -3.01 2.58
N MET A 323 -21.14 -2.90 2.83
CA MET A 323 -22.23 -3.10 1.86
C MET A 323 -22.84 -1.78 1.39
N ASP A 324 -22.01 -0.87 0.87
CA ASP A 324 -22.53 0.40 0.36
C ASP A 324 -23.20 0.29 -1.04
N GLY A 325 -23.37 -0.91 -1.60
CA GLY A 325 -23.90 -1.10 -2.96
C GLY A 325 -22.90 -0.80 -4.08
N ARG A 326 -23.31 -1.03 -5.34
CA ARG A 326 -22.52 -0.68 -6.53
C ARG A 326 -22.89 0.73 -7.00
N VAL A 327 -21.92 1.45 -7.55
CA VAL A 327 -22.19 2.68 -8.32
C VAL A 327 -22.84 2.25 -9.62
N LEU A 328 -24.08 2.70 -9.85
CA LEU A 328 -24.79 2.57 -11.12
C LEU A 328 -24.35 3.67 -12.08
#